data_AF-A0A660UTB4-F1
#
_entry.id   AF-A0A660UTB4-F1
#
_cell.length_a   1.000
_cell.length_b   1.000
_cell.length_c   1.000
_cell.angle_alpha   90.00
_cell.angle_beta   90.00
_cell.angle_gamma   90.00
#
_symmetry.space_group_name_H-M   'P 1'
#
loop_
_entity.id
_entity.type
_entity.pdbx_description
1 polymer ?
#
loop_
_entity_poly.entity_id
_entity_poly.type
_entity_poly.pdbx_seq_one_letter_code
_entity_poly.pdbx_strand_id
1 'polypeptide(L)'
;MICSRGGALYSNDKGAAPDAELYSVKVVSGTSISPAWIVDGLDYLLDQQCQVVVTAIQLAGPDLDPNGNSIWSLIYDYYAYEHNLVFATAAGNYETAITVFGDTYNSITTGGLIGTATDLYDKVGSGSNYGPTTDGRNKPDITAPSQNQWVPINGDSAWRNEGTTAGQTSWSVPHTGGVAAVLLSYANTSPEVDDNQNEVIKAVIVNSTFPNIQDEYGTATTGQVWNNYRGYGRIDGLKAYQTLSEAKIAPDTTVNAQKGWAYQTMTKRNEVDTYQIEGLKNERLVLTVTWNRAMNSSYTELSNINLVVSVNGPSGGTIFTETDSQNNLKKIDILLPEDGPYDVIIENTTTTRYRNYGMAFELLPPLVADFNIDYTVNGLDFAELAAEWLNTMDLDDITTLAEKWLTYDPRYYSP
;
A
#
# COMPACT_ATOMS: atom_id res chain seq x y z
N MET A 1 15.16 -6.94 11.20
CA MET A 1 13.76 -6.63 10.85
C MET A 1 13.31 -7.29 9.56
N ILE A 2 14.04 -7.15 8.45
CA ILE A 2 13.59 -7.72 7.17
C ILE A 2 13.84 -9.23 7.14
N CYS A 3 15.10 -9.63 7.30
CA CYS A 3 15.59 -10.99 7.01
C CYS A 3 16.12 -11.75 8.23
N SER A 4 15.80 -11.32 9.45
CA SER A 4 16.25 -12.07 10.64
C SER A 4 15.56 -13.42 10.68
N ARG A 5 16.33 -14.47 10.99
CA ARG A 5 15.82 -15.84 11.10
C ARG A 5 15.38 -16.19 12.53
N GLY A 6 15.41 -15.21 13.43
CA GLY A 6 15.21 -15.39 14.86
C GLY A 6 16.50 -15.81 15.56
N GLY A 7 16.59 -15.51 16.85
CA GLY A 7 17.73 -15.86 17.70
C GLY A 7 17.46 -17.09 18.56
N ALA A 8 18.50 -17.63 19.20
CA ALA A 8 18.35 -18.77 20.11
C ALA A 8 17.35 -18.50 21.26
N LEU A 9 17.30 -17.26 21.76
CA LEU A 9 16.35 -16.83 22.80
C LEU A 9 15.09 -16.15 22.22
N TYR A 10 15.06 -15.91 20.91
CA TYR A 10 14.08 -15.09 20.19
C TYR A 10 13.68 -15.79 18.89
N SER A 11 13.35 -17.09 18.99
CA SER A 11 13.17 -17.97 17.82
C SER A 11 11.95 -17.63 16.97
N ASN A 12 10.99 -16.91 17.55
CA ASN A 12 9.76 -16.46 16.89
C ASN A 12 9.84 -15.02 16.40
N ASP A 13 10.87 -14.25 16.80
CA ASP A 13 11.07 -12.86 16.40
C ASP A 13 11.74 -12.80 15.01
N LYS A 14 11.06 -13.36 14.02
CA LYS A 14 11.56 -13.40 12.64
C LYS A 14 11.26 -12.10 11.93
N GLY A 15 12.12 -11.77 10.97
CA GLY A 15 11.78 -10.73 10.03
C GLY A 15 10.65 -11.14 9.09
N ALA A 16 10.08 -10.18 8.38
CA ALA A 16 8.99 -10.43 7.43
C ALA A 16 9.41 -11.32 6.23
N ALA A 17 10.70 -11.35 5.88
CA ALA A 17 11.27 -12.19 4.82
C ALA A 17 12.56 -12.88 5.30
N PRO A 18 12.49 -13.85 6.22
CA PRO A 18 13.66 -14.41 6.94
C PRO A 18 14.65 -15.15 6.03
N ASP A 19 14.22 -15.57 4.85
CA ASP A 19 15.05 -16.27 3.87
C ASP A 19 15.64 -15.34 2.80
N ALA A 20 15.28 -14.06 2.81
CA ALA A 20 15.89 -13.07 1.91
C ALA A 20 17.37 -12.84 2.25
N GLU A 21 18.17 -12.56 1.23
CA GLU A 21 19.55 -12.10 1.40
C GLU A 21 19.60 -10.60 1.68
N LEU A 22 20.56 -10.18 2.51
CA LEU A 22 20.74 -8.78 2.87
C LEU A 22 22.08 -8.27 2.35
N TYR A 23 22.00 -7.26 1.49
CA TYR A 23 23.12 -6.45 1.07
C TYR A 23 22.99 -5.07 1.71
N SER A 24 24.06 -4.59 2.32
CA SER A 24 24.08 -3.31 3.03
C SER A 24 25.07 -2.37 2.38
N VAL A 25 24.58 -1.19 1.98
CA VAL A 25 25.40 -0.10 1.43
C VAL A 25 25.43 1.06 2.40
N LYS A 26 26.63 1.47 2.80
CA LYS A 26 26.83 2.65 3.64
C LYS A 26 26.93 3.88 2.76
N VAL A 27 25.85 4.67 2.71
CA VAL A 27 25.74 5.89 1.89
C VAL A 27 25.85 7.18 2.70
N VAL A 28 26.22 7.09 3.98
CA VAL A 28 26.33 8.23 4.90
C VAL A 28 27.68 8.23 5.60
N SER A 29 28.31 9.40 5.71
CA SER A 29 29.54 9.62 6.47
C SER A 29 29.34 10.75 7.47
N GLY A 30 29.27 10.41 8.76
CA GLY A 30 28.86 11.35 9.81
C GLY A 30 27.41 11.81 9.58
N THR A 31 27.22 13.10 9.34
CA THR A 31 25.92 13.71 8.98
C THR A 31 25.81 14.02 7.47
N SER A 32 26.82 13.67 6.68
CA SER A 32 26.88 13.97 5.25
C SER A 32 26.37 12.80 4.40
N ILE A 33 25.70 13.13 3.32
CA ILE A 33 25.23 12.23 2.27
C ILE A 33 25.48 12.91 0.92
N SER A 34 25.75 12.14 -0.14
CA SER A 34 25.97 12.65 -1.51
C SER A 34 25.16 11.85 -2.53
N PRO A 35 24.60 12.47 -3.59
CA PRO A 35 23.89 11.74 -4.64
C PRO A 35 24.77 10.69 -5.30
N ALA A 36 26.07 10.97 -5.45
CA ALA A 36 27.03 10.02 -6.01
C ALA A 36 27.13 8.74 -5.16
N TRP A 37 27.11 8.84 -3.83
CA TRP A 37 27.17 7.67 -2.95
C TRP A 37 25.89 6.83 -3.01
N ILE A 38 24.75 7.48 -3.25
CA ILE A 38 23.49 6.77 -3.48
C ILE A 38 23.54 6.02 -4.82
N VAL A 39 23.99 6.67 -5.89
CA VAL A 39 24.16 6.03 -7.22
C VAL A 39 25.12 4.85 -7.14
N ASP A 40 26.33 5.04 -6.59
CA ASP A 40 27.31 3.96 -6.42
C ASP A 40 26.73 2.79 -5.60
N GLY A 41 25.94 3.10 -4.56
CA GLY A 41 25.26 2.10 -3.74
C GLY A 41 24.18 1.34 -4.50
N LEU A 42 23.36 2.03 -5.30
CA LEU A 42 22.32 1.40 -6.10
C LEU A 42 22.90 0.55 -7.24
N ASP A 43 23.95 1.02 -7.90
CA ASP A 43 24.68 0.25 -8.92
C ASP A 43 25.25 -1.03 -8.33
N TYR A 44 25.88 -0.94 -7.15
CA TYR A 44 26.33 -2.14 -6.44
C TYR A 44 25.18 -3.09 -6.12
N LEU A 45 24.04 -2.59 -5.64
CA LEU A 45 22.87 -3.44 -5.33
C LEU A 45 22.30 -4.11 -6.59
N LEU A 46 22.28 -3.42 -7.73
CA LEU A 46 21.91 -4.01 -9.03
C LEU A 46 22.88 -5.12 -9.46
N ASP A 47 24.19 -4.92 -9.28
CA ASP A 47 25.20 -5.94 -9.56
C ASP A 47 25.02 -7.18 -8.67
N GLN A 48 24.49 -6.99 -7.45
CA GLN A 48 24.11 -8.08 -6.54
C GLN A 48 22.71 -8.64 -6.81
N GLN A 49 22.04 -8.22 -7.90
CA GLN A 49 20.70 -8.65 -8.28
C GLN A 49 19.63 -8.37 -7.21
N CYS A 50 19.82 -7.34 -6.39
CA CYS A 50 18.82 -6.92 -5.41
C CYS A 50 17.58 -6.39 -6.12
N GLN A 51 16.40 -6.85 -5.73
CA GLN A 51 15.12 -6.41 -6.29
C GLN A 51 14.38 -5.40 -5.38
N VAL A 52 14.73 -5.37 -4.08
CA VAL A 52 14.11 -4.50 -3.08
C VAL A 52 15.17 -3.63 -2.42
N VAL A 53 14.93 -2.32 -2.38
CA VAL A 53 15.78 -1.36 -1.66
C VAL A 53 14.97 -0.72 -0.53
N VAL A 54 15.47 -0.86 0.70
CA VAL A 54 14.84 -0.27 1.89
C VAL A 54 15.62 0.95 2.34
N THR A 55 14.94 2.09 2.38
CA THR A 55 15.55 3.38 2.74
C THR A 55 14.86 3.95 3.96
N ALA A 56 15.52 3.78 5.11
CA ALA A 56 15.09 4.29 6.42
C ALA A 56 15.77 5.63 6.79
N ILE A 57 16.22 6.39 5.79
CA ILE A 57 16.88 7.68 5.93
C ILE A 57 15.88 8.77 5.50
N GLN A 58 15.89 9.92 6.19
CA GLN A 58 15.16 11.11 5.78
C GLN A 58 16.14 12.24 5.44
N LEU A 59 15.79 13.08 4.46
CA LEU A 59 16.43 14.37 4.24
C LEU A 59 15.37 15.47 4.34
N ALA A 60 15.62 16.42 5.23
CA ALA A 60 14.76 17.56 5.51
C ALA A 60 15.64 18.81 5.69
N GLY A 61 15.09 19.98 5.36
CA GLY A 61 15.79 21.25 5.50
C GLY A 61 15.12 22.36 4.71
N PRO A 62 15.47 23.63 4.96
CA PRO A 62 14.81 24.78 4.34
C PRO A 62 14.97 24.83 2.81
N ASP A 63 16.01 24.19 2.28
CA ASP A 63 16.31 24.15 0.84
C ASP A 63 15.84 22.86 0.15
N LEU A 64 15.16 21.97 0.89
CA LEU A 64 14.62 20.72 0.36
C LEU A 64 13.10 20.79 0.32
N ASP A 65 12.56 20.86 -0.89
CA ASP A 65 11.12 20.82 -1.14
C ASP A 65 10.70 19.38 -1.49
N PRO A 66 9.93 18.68 -0.64
CA PRO A 66 9.54 17.28 -0.83
C PRO A 66 8.41 17.13 -1.85
N ASN A 67 8.68 17.54 -3.09
CA ASN A 67 7.76 17.55 -4.23
C ASN A 67 8.13 16.50 -5.30
N GLY A 68 9.08 15.60 -5.00
CA GLY A 68 9.55 14.56 -5.94
C GLY A 68 10.54 15.05 -7.00
N ASN A 69 10.97 16.32 -6.99
CA ASN A 69 11.91 16.87 -7.98
C ASN A 69 13.33 17.10 -7.42
N SER A 70 13.59 16.73 -6.17
CA SER A 70 14.97 16.71 -5.67
C SER A 70 15.77 15.66 -6.45
N ILE A 71 17.09 15.89 -6.63
CA ILE A 71 17.95 14.91 -7.31
C ILE A 71 17.88 13.52 -6.67
N TRP A 72 17.68 13.45 -5.35
CA TRP A 72 17.54 12.20 -4.61
C TRP A 72 16.29 11.43 -5.02
N SER A 73 15.16 12.13 -5.14
CA SER A 73 13.88 11.56 -5.52
C SER A 73 13.91 11.10 -6.99
N LEU A 74 14.51 11.91 -7.87
CA LEU A 74 14.65 11.60 -9.28
C LEU A 74 15.57 10.39 -9.55
N ILE A 75 16.60 10.18 -8.72
CA ILE A 75 17.41 8.96 -8.76
C ILE A 75 16.52 7.74 -8.47
N TYR A 76 15.71 7.76 -7.41
CA TYR A 76 14.87 6.62 -7.04
C TYR A 76 13.81 6.33 -8.10
N ASP A 77 13.17 7.38 -8.63
CA ASP A 77 12.21 7.23 -9.72
C ASP A 77 12.88 6.62 -10.97
N TYR A 78 14.12 7.02 -11.30
CA TYR A 78 14.89 6.42 -12.40
C TYR A 78 15.20 4.95 -12.18
N TYR A 79 15.75 4.56 -11.03
CA TYR A 79 16.09 3.16 -10.79
C TYR A 79 14.86 2.26 -10.70
N ALA A 80 13.74 2.79 -10.18
CA ALA A 80 12.48 2.06 -10.17
C ALA A 80 11.98 1.82 -11.60
N TYR A 81 12.01 2.86 -12.45
CA TYR A 81 11.52 2.78 -13.82
C TYR A 81 12.42 1.96 -14.75
N GLU A 82 13.73 2.22 -14.75
CA GLU A 82 14.68 1.61 -15.69
C GLU A 82 15.10 0.21 -15.27
N HIS A 83 15.17 -0.06 -13.96
CA HIS A 83 15.72 -1.32 -13.42
C HIS A 83 14.71 -2.17 -12.66
N ASN A 84 13.42 -1.80 -12.68
CA ASN A 84 12.34 -2.53 -12.02
C ASN A 84 12.61 -2.76 -10.51
N LEU A 85 13.27 -1.81 -9.84
CA LEU A 85 13.51 -1.90 -8.41
C LEU A 85 12.26 -1.51 -7.61
N VAL A 86 11.95 -2.28 -6.57
CA VAL A 86 10.95 -1.91 -5.57
C VAL A 86 11.62 -1.13 -4.44
N PHE A 87 11.26 0.14 -4.29
CA PHE A 87 11.73 0.96 -3.19
C PHE A 87 10.72 1.01 -2.06
N ALA A 88 11.14 0.65 -0.85
CA ALA A 88 10.41 0.95 0.38
C ALA A 88 11.08 2.14 1.06
N THR A 89 10.38 3.26 1.20
CA THR A 89 10.93 4.51 1.75
C THR A 89 10.19 4.94 3.01
N ALA A 90 10.90 5.50 3.97
CA ALA A 90 10.29 6.07 5.17
C ALA A 90 9.59 7.39 4.82
N ALA A 91 8.44 7.67 5.44
CA ALA A 91 7.75 8.96 5.30
C ALA A 91 8.53 10.14 5.91
N GLY A 92 9.45 9.84 6.85
CA GLY A 92 10.17 10.83 7.66
C GLY A 92 9.63 10.90 9.08
N ASN A 93 10.35 11.63 9.93
CA ASN A 93 10.02 11.78 11.34
C ASN A 93 10.16 13.22 11.83
N TYR A 94 9.17 13.65 12.62
CA TYR A 94 9.15 14.93 13.32
C TYR A 94 9.29 16.17 12.43
N GLU A 95 8.93 16.07 11.15
CA GLU A 95 8.79 17.23 10.25
C GLU A 95 7.32 17.50 9.96
N THR A 96 7.01 18.67 9.43
CA THR A 96 5.64 19.10 9.12
C THR A 96 5.09 18.56 7.80
N ALA A 97 5.84 17.70 7.12
CA ALA A 97 5.50 17.09 5.83
C ALA A 97 6.35 15.82 5.59
N ILE A 98 5.97 15.05 4.57
CA ILE A 98 6.80 13.98 4.01
C ILE A 98 8.19 14.53 3.66
N THR A 99 9.24 13.77 3.94
CA THR A 99 10.62 14.16 3.62
C THR A 99 11.10 13.60 2.29
N VAL A 100 12.21 14.13 1.78
CA VAL A 100 12.90 13.60 0.59
C VAL A 100 13.23 12.10 0.78
N PHE A 101 13.13 11.35 -0.33
CA PHE A 101 13.00 9.89 -0.46
C PHE A 101 11.56 9.39 -0.25
N GLY A 102 10.87 9.90 0.77
CA GLY A 102 9.44 9.62 0.99
C GLY A 102 8.53 10.28 -0.04
N ASP A 103 9.00 11.32 -0.72
CA ASP A 103 8.29 12.10 -1.72
C ASP A 103 8.39 11.55 -3.16
N THR A 104 9.08 10.42 -3.36
CA THR A 104 9.25 9.78 -4.67
C THR A 104 7.92 9.28 -5.24
N TYR A 105 7.79 9.31 -6.58
CA TYR A 105 6.61 8.78 -7.27
C TYR A 105 6.60 7.25 -7.22
N ASN A 106 7.74 6.63 -7.50
CA ASN A 106 7.79 5.20 -7.81
C ASN A 106 7.97 4.32 -6.56
N SER A 107 8.36 4.88 -5.42
CA SER A 107 8.51 4.11 -4.17
C SER A 107 7.18 3.86 -3.46
N ILE A 108 7.22 2.91 -2.51
CA ILE A 108 6.20 2.66 -1.51
C ILE A 108 6.60 3.36 -0.20
N THR A 109 6.05 4.55 0.02
CA THR A 109 6.32 5.38 1.20
C THR A 109 5.53 4.90 2.39
N THR A 110 6.21 4.67 3.51
CA THR A 110 5.67 3.99 4.69
C THR A 110 5.66 4.93 5.91
N GLY A 111 4.47 5.18 6.46
CA GLY A 111 4.27 5.83 7.76
C GLY A 111 4.38 4.83 8.94
N GLY A 112 4.46 5.34 10.16
CA GLY A 112 4.71 4.54 11.36
C GLY A 112 3.49 4.36 12.25
N LEU A 113 3.13 3.11 12.53
CA LEU A 113 2.06 2.75 13.46
C LEU A 113 2.59 2.42 14.85
N ILE A 114 1.78 2.82 15.83
CA ILE A 114 1.88 2.43 17.22
C ILE A 114 0.67 1.57 17.57
N GLY A 115 0.80 0.78 18.63
CA GLY A 115 -0.29 -0.04 19.13
C GLY A 115 -1.04 0.60 20.28
N THR A 116 -2.36 0.53 20.24
CA THR A 116 -3.23 0.92 21.36
C THR A 116 -3.55 -0.26 22.30
N ALA A 117 -3.31 -1.49 21.84
CA ALA A 117 -3.47 -2.73 22.60
C ALA A 117 -2.41 -3.76 22.19
N THR A 118 -2.32 -4.86 22.95
CA THR A 118 -1.43 -5.99 22.62
C THR A 118 -1.75 -6.53 21.24
N ASP A 119 -0.72 -6.68 20.40
CA ASP A 119 -0.78 -7.20 19.03
C ASP A 119 -1.69 -6.41 18.07
N LEU A 120 -2.08 -5.19 18.44
CA LEU A 120 -2.90 -4.31 17.61
C LEU A 120 -2.15 -3.02 17.31
N TYR A 121 -1.68 -2.87 16.06
CA TYR A 121 -1.16 -1.62 15.52
C TYR A 121 -2.25 -0.93 14.71
N ASP A 122 -2.88 0.06 15.31
CA ASP A 122 -4.11 0.68 14.83
C ASP A 122 -4.11 2.21 14.95
N LYS A 123 -2.98 2.82 15.29
CA LYS A 123 -2.87 4.28 15.38
C LYS A 123 -1.57 4.79 14.77
N VAL A 124 -1.63 5.89 14.03
CA VAL A 124 -0.43 6.57 13.53
C VAL A 124 0.34 7.20 14.70
N GLY A 125 1.66 7.00 14.75
CA GLY A 125 2.50 7.62 15.77
C GLY A 125 2.75 9.10 15.51
N SER A 126 2.86 9.90 16.58
CA SER A 126 3.08 11.35 16.51
C SER A 126 4.44 11.79 15.93
N GLY A 127 5.35 10.83 15.76
CA GLY A 127 6.63 11.01 15.09
C GLY A 127 6.60 10.58 13.62
N SER A 128 5.50 10.05 13.10
CA SER A 128 5.36 9.73 11.68
C SER A 128 4.95 10.98 10.91
N ASN A 129 5.74 11.37 9.90
CA ASN A 129 5.35 12.48 9.05
C ASN A 129 4.12 12.12 8.21
N TYR A 130 3.30 13.13 7.96
CA TYR A 130 2.05 13.05 7.23
C TYR A 130 2.16 13.82 5.91
N GLY A 131 1.31 13.49 4.95
CA GLY A 131 1.22 14.23 3.69
C GLY A 131 0.15 15.34 3.69
N PRO A 132 -0.26 15.78 2.49
CA PRO A 132 0.31 15.41 1.20
C PRO A 132 1.79 15.84 1.05
N THR A 133 2.45 15.42 -0.03
CA THR A 133 3.69 16.08 -0.45
C THR A 133 3.43 17.56 -0.74
N THR A 134 4.48 18.38 -0.86
CA THR A 134 4.31 19.83 -1.09
C THR A 134 3.69 20.16 -2.45
N ASP A 135 3.76 19.24 -3.42
CA ASP A 135 3.04 19.34 -4.70
C ASP A 135 1.62 18.76 -4.67
N GLY A 136 1.16 18.20 -3.54
CA GLY A 136 -0.22 17.75 -3.34
C GLY A 136 -0.46 16.25 -3.51
N ARG A 137 0.58 15.44 -3.75
CA ARG A 137 0.43 13.99 -3.89
C ARG A 137 0.14 13.31 -2.56
N ASN A 138 -0.62 12.24 -2.65
CA ASN A 138 -1.06 11.39 -1.56
C ASN A 138 0.11 10.54 -1.04
N LYS A 139 0.70 10.99 0.06
CA LYS A 139 1.74 10.27 0.82
C LYS A 139 1.46 10.33 2.33
N PRO A 140 1.91 9.37 3.15
CA PRO A 140 2.53 8.11 2.74
C PRO A 140 1.57 7.25 1.91
N ASP A 141 2.09 6.25 1.20
CA ASP A 141 1.22 5.31 0.49
C ASP A 141 0.54 4.38 1.52
N ILE A 142 1.32 3.86 2.47
CA ILE A 142 0.85 2.90 3.46
C ILE A 142 1.43 3.20 4.84
N THR A 143 0.99 2.46 5.85
CA THR A 143 1.58 2.46 7.20
C THR A 143 1.92 1.05 7.66
N ALA A 144 2.90 0.94 8.56
CA ALA A 144 3.30 -0.35 9.13
C ALA A 144 3.74 -0.22 10.60
N PRO A 145 3.75 -1.33 11.37
CA PRO A 145 4.19 -1.35 12.77
C PRO A 145 5.57 -0.73 12.99
N SER A 146 5.75 0.04 14.06
CA SER A 146 7.04 0.70 14.37
C SER A 146 7.38 0.81 15.86
N GLN A 147 6.45 0.53 16.75
CA GLN A 147 6.66 0.57 18.19
C GLN A 147 7.13 -0.80 18.73
N ASN A 148 8.03 -0.81 19.72
CA ASN A 148 8.39 -1.98 20.52
C ASN A 148 8.83 -3.23 19.73
N GLN A 149 9.56 -3.02 18.64
CA GLN A 149 10.07 -4.07 17.75
C GLN A 149 11.26 -4.79 18.38
N TRP A 150 11.19 -6.11 18.52
CA TRP A 150 12.36 -6.92 18.88
C TRP A 150 13.25 -7.11 17.66
N VAL A 151 14.48 -6.60 17.73
CA VAL A 151 15.40 -6.59 16.59
C VAL A 151 16.79 -7.11 16.97
N PRO A 152 17.48 -7.79 16.03
CA PRO A 152 18.87 -8.12 16.19
C PRO A 152 19.75 -6.86 16.15
N ILE A 153 20.65 -6.72 17.12
CA ILE A 153 21.62 -5.61 17.20
C ILE A 153 23.07 -6.03 16.92
N ASN A 154 23.33 -7.35 16.81
CA ASN A 154 24.62 -7.91 16.42
C ASN A 154 24.42 -9.25 15.71
N GLY A 155 23.83 -9.18 14.51
CA GLY A 155 23.19 -10.36 13.90
C GLY A 155 22.17 -11.01 14.86
N ASP A 156 21.85 -12.27 14.64
CA ASP A 156 20.87 -12.99 15.48
C ASP A 156 21.40 -13.40 16.88
N SER A 157 22.59 -12.92 17.26
CA SER A 157 23.27 -13.26 18.53
C SER A 157 22.91 -12.36 19.71
N ALA A 158 22.44 -11.14 19.44
CA ALA A 158 22.05 -10.17 20.46
C ALA A 158 20.82 -9.40 20.00
N TRP A 159 19.90 -9.15 20.93
CA TRP A 159 18.57 -8.63 20.66
C TRP A 159 18.24 -7.47 21.56
N ARG A 160 17.41 -6.57 21.06
CA ARG A 160 16.90 -5.42 21.81
C ARG A 160 15.50 -5.08 21.35
N ASN A 161 14.69 -4.59 22.29
CA ASN A 161 13.43 -3.94 21.97
C ASN A 161 13.70 -2.49 21.57
N GLU A 162 13.40 -2.16 20.33
CA GLU A 162 13.63 -0.85 19.71
C GLU A 162 12.31 -0.29 19.16
N GLY A 163 12.29 0.99 18.80
CA GLY A 163 11.07 1.66 18.34
C GLY A 163 10.23 2.22 19.48
N THR A 164 9.99 3.52 19.44
CA THR A 164 9.32 4.26 20.52
C THR A 164 7.80 4.32 20.31
N THR A 165 7.09 4.82 21.31
CA THR A 165 5.65 5.14 21.20
C THR A 165 5.35 6.33 20.28
N ALA A 166 6.37 6.92 19.66
CA ALA A 166 6.19 7.99 18.67
C ALA A 166 5.99 7.43 17.25
N GLY A 167 6.17 6.13 17.02
CA GLY A 167 5.93 5.52 15.71
C GLY A 167 6.89 5.97 14.63
N GLN A 168 8.20 5.86 14.90
CA GLN A 168 9.23 6.31 13.98
C GLN A 168 9.29 5.43 12.72
N THR A 169 9.30 6.07 11.56
CA THR A 169 9.16 5.45 10.24
C THR A 169 10.36 4.60 9.82
N SER A 170 11.52 4.81 10.45
CA SER A 170 12.71 3.95 10.27
C SER A 170 12.48 2.51 10.75
N TRP A 171 11.53 2.30 11.67
CA TRP A 171 11.12 0.97 12.15
C TRP A 171 9.91 0.44 11.39
N SER A 172 9.13 1.27 10.69
CA SER A 172 8.02 0.78 9.86
C SER A 172 8.45 0.33 8.47
N VAL A 173 9.31 1.11 7.79
CA VAL A 173 9.73 0.83 6.40
C VAL A 173 10.34 -0.57 6.16
N PRO A 174 11.06 -1.21 7.12
CA PRO A 174 11.54 -2.58 6.93
C PRO A 174 10.42 -3.62 6.77
N HIS A 175 9.23 -3.39 7.33
CA HIS A 175 8.08 -4.27 7.13
C HIS A 175 7.62 -4.25 5.67
N THR A 176 7.51 -3.05 5.08
CA THR A 176 7.17 -2.88 3.66
C THR A 176 8.18 -3.57 2.74
N GLY A 177 9.48 -3.39 3.00
CA GLY A 177 10.52 -4.07 2.24
C GLY A 177 10.48 -5.60 2.38
N GLY A 178 10.16 -6.11 3.57
CA GLY A 178 9.99 -7.55 3.79
C GLY A 178 8.79 -8.13 3.07
N VAL A 179 7.63 -7.45 3.09
CA VAL A 179 6.45 -7.87 2.31
C VAL A 179 6.77 -7.87 0.82
N ALA A 180 7.41 -6.81 0.30
CA ALA A 180 7.84 -6.78 -1.10
C ALA A 180 8.78 -7.95 -1.46
N ALA A 181 9.72 -8.30 -0.57
CA ALA A 181 10.62 -9.43 -0.79
C ALA A 181 9.90 -10.79 -0.82
N VAL A 182 8.88 -10.99 0.04
CA VAL A 182 8.04 -12.20 0.00
C VAL A 182 7.26 -12.29 -1.32
N LEU A 183 6.67 -11.18 -1.76
CA LEU A 183 5.92 -11.12 -3.01
C LEU A 183 6.80 -11.41 -4.23
N LEU A 184 8.00 -10.82 -4.28
CA LEU A 184 8.97 -11.07 -5.34
C LEU A 184 9.53 -12.51 -5.29
N SER A 185 9.68 -13.08 -4.10
CA SER A 185 10.05 -14.50 -3.96
C SER A 185 8.98 -15.42 -4.54
N TYR A 186 7.69 -15.09 -4.37
CA TYR A 186 6.60 -15.82 -5.00
C TYR A 186 6.65 -15.65 -6.53
N ALA A 187 6.74 -14.40 -7.00
CA ALA A 187 6.81 -14.06 -8.43
C ALA A 187 7.94 -14.80 -9.16
N ASN A 188 9.10 -14.95 -8.53
CA ASN A 188 10.23 -15.70 -9.10
C ASN A 188 9.95 -17.21 -9.34
N THR A 189 8.91 -17.76 -8.71
CA THR A 189 8.50 -19.17 -8.84
C THR A 189 7.14 -19.36 -9.51
N SER A 190 6.42 -18.27 -9.70
CA SER A 190 5.09 -18.23 -10.31
C SER A 190 5.19 -18.48 -11.83
N PRO A 191 4.16 -19.09 -12.45
CA PRO A 191 4.10 -19.22 -13.90
C PRO A 191 3.64 -17.94 -14.60
N GLU A 192 3.15 -16.95 -13.85
CA GLU A 192 2.61 -15.70 -14.40
C GLU A 192 3.73 -14.78 -14.86
N VAL A 193 3.50 -14.10 -15.99
CA VAL A 193 4.46 -13.12 -16.51
C VAL A 193 4.15 -11.74 -15.94
N ASP A 194 5.20 -11.01 -15.58
CA ASP A 194 5.15 -9.62 -15.09
C ASP A 194 4.56 -9.43 -13.68
N ASP A 195 4.37 -10.50 -12.90
CA ASP A 195 4.01 -10.40 -11.47
C ASP A 195 5.12 -9.77 -10.61
N ASN A 196 6.37 -9.83 -11.11
CA ASN A 196 7.54 -9.21 -10.52
C ASN A 196 7.73 -7.72 -10.87
N GLN A 197 6.83 -7.11 -11.65
CA GLN A 197 6.94 -5.68 -11.99
C GLN A 197 6.63 -4.82 -10.77
N ASN A 198 7.44 -3.78 -10.52
CA ASN A 198 7.32 -2.96 -9.32
C ASN A 198 5.99 -2.20 -9.24
N GLU A 199 5.37 -1.88 -10.38
CA GLU A 199 4.02 -1.33 -10.42
C GLU A 199 3.02 -2.34 -9.84
N VAL A 200 3.09 -3.63 -10.23
CA VAL A 200 2.24 -4.71 -9.70
C VAL A 200 2.48 -4.89 -8.21
N ILE A 201 3.74 -4.99 -7.77
CA ILE A 201 4.09 -5.14 -6.35
C ILE A 201 3.53 -3.97 -5.52
N LYS A 202 3.66 -2.72 -6.01
CA LYS A 202 3.06 -1.56 -5.36
C LYS A 202 1.53 -1.62 -5.35
N ALA A 203 0.90 -2.02 -6.46
CA ALA A 203 -0.54 -2.13 -6.57
C ALA A 203 -1.10 -3.17 -5.57
N VAL A 204 -0.54 -4.38 -5.50
CA VAL A 204 -1.03 -5.42 -4.59
C VAL A 204 -0.81 -5.06 -3.12
N ILE A 205 0.33 -4.45 -2.76
CA ILE A 205 0.58 -3.98 -1.40
C ILE A 205 -0.42 -2.90 -1.00
N VAL A 206 -0.62 -1.90 -1.85
CA VAL A 206 -1.55 -0.80 -1.54
C VAL A 206 -2.99 -1.26 -1.56
N ASN A 207 -3.38 -2.17 -2.47
CA ASN A 207 -4.73 -2.72 -2.51
C ASN A 207 -5.06 -3.50 -1.22
N SER A 208 -4.08 -4.23 -0.70
CA SER A 208 -4.21 -5.06 0.52
C SER A 208 -4.40 -4.27 1.81
N THR A 209 -4.14 -2.95 1.82
CA THR A 209 -4.11 -2.21 3.08
C THR A 209 -5.43 -2.23 3.82
N PHE A 210 -5.33 -2.25 5.15
CA PHE A 210 -6.45 -2.10 6.06
C PHE A 210 -6.64 -0.63 6.48
N PRO A 211 -7.73 0.04 6.08
CA PRO A 211 -7.88 1.48 6.26
C PRO A 211 -8.45 1.91 7.62
N ASN A 212 -9.13 1.03 8.37
CA ASN A 212 -9.81 1.41 9.62
C ASN A 212 -8.83 1.47 10.80
N ILE A 213 -7.91 2.42 10.71
CA ILE A 213 -6.96 2.77 11.77
C ILE A 213 -7.15 4.24 12.16
N GLN A 214 -6.64 4.63 13.31
CA GLN A 214 -6.70 5.98 13.82
C GLN A 214 -5.57 6.85 13.25
N ASP A 215 -5.86 8.13 13.05
CA ASP A 215 -4.83 9.13 12.79
C ASP A 215 -3.95 9.40 14.04
N GLU A 216 -3.01 10.34 13.94
CA GLU A 216 -2.10 10.66 15.06
C GLU A 216 -2.81 11.16 16.32
N TYR A 217 -4.00 11.75 16.16
CA TYR A 217 -4.80 12.28 17.26
C TYR A 217 -5.71 11.23 17.89
N GLY A 218 -5.78 10.02 17.32
CA GLY A 218 -6.69 8.97 17.76
C GLY A 218 -8.08 9.09 17.12
N THR A 219 -8.22 9.87 16.05
CA THR A 219 -9.48 10.01 15.33
C THR A 219 -9.62 8.86 14.34
N ALA A 220 -10.76 8.18 14.36
CA ALA A 220 -11.06 7.12 13.39
C ALA A 220 -11.06 7.70 11.96
N THR A 221 -10.41 6.99 11.04
CA THR A 221 -10.33 7.38 9.62
C THR A 221 -11.20 6.49 8.73
N THR A 222 -12.15 5.76 9.32
CA THR A 222 -13.07 4.86 8.63
C THR A 222 -13.85 5.59 7.53
N GLY A 223 -14.13 4.89 6.43
CA GLY A 223 -14.80 5.45 5.25
C GLY A 223 -13.92 6.34 4.36
N GLN A 224 -12.69 6.65 4.76
CA GLN A 224 -11.75 7.39 3.92
C GLN A 224 -10.89 6.42 3.11
N VAL A 225 -10.85 6.53 1.78
CA VAL A 225 -9.94 5.71 0.96
C VAL A 225 -8.48 6.06 1.27
N TRP A 226 -8.19 7.35 1.29
CA TRP A 226 -6.89 7.90 1.68
C TRP A 226 -7.03 8.91 2.81
N ASN A 227 -6.06 8.93 3.72
CA ASN A 227 -5.92 9.93 4.77
C ASN A 227 -4.45 10.34 4.89
N ASN A 228 -4.20 11.61 5.17
CA ASN A 228 -2.87 12.20 5.14
C ASN A 228 -1.89 11.64 6.19
N TYR A 229 -2.37 11.12 7.32
CA TYR A 229 -1.52 10.53 8.35
C TYR A 229 -1.19 9.06 8.04
N ARG A 230 -2.17 8.32 7.53
CA ARG A 230 -2.09 6.85 7.41
C ARG A 230 -1.97 6.31 6.00
N GLY A 231 -1.97 7.18 5.00
CA GLY A 231 -2.03 6.78 3.61
C GLY A 231 -3.30 5.99 3.31
N TYR A 232 -3.17 4.94 2.51
CA TYR A 232 -4.23 3.99 2.19
C TYR A 232 -4.50 2.97 3.31
N GLY A 233 -3.74 2.99 4.41
CA GLY A 233 -3.97 2.14 5.58
C GLY A 233 -2.76 1.29 5.99
N ARG A 234 -2.99 0.39 6.94
CA ARG A 234 -1.97 -0.54 7.45
C ARG A 234 -1.70 -1.64 6.43
N ILE A 235 -0.42 -1.96 6.20
CA ILE A 235 -0.01 -3.08 5.35
C ILE A 235 -0.58 -4.42 5.80
N ASP A 236 -1.03 -5.26 4.85
CA ASP A 236 -1.44 -6.65 5.08
C ASP A 236 -0.71 -7.58 4.08
N GLY A 237 0.38 -8.18 4.55
CA GLY A 237 1.23 -9.03 3.70
C GLY A 237 0.54 -10.32 3.24
N LEU A 238 -0.36 -10.90 4.04
CA LEU A 238 -1.08 -12.11 3.67
C LEU A 238 -2.06 -11.81 2.55
N LYS A 239 -2.83 -10.72 2.70
CA LYS A 239 -3.79 -10.29 1.70
C LYS A 239 -3.09 -9.88 0.39
N ALA A 240 -1.95 -9.18 0.47
CA ALA A 240 -1.14 -8.87 -0.72
C ALA A 240 -0.67 -10.14 -1.44
N TYR A 241 -0.17 -11.14 -0.70
CA TYR A 241 0.24 -12.43 -1.26
C TYR A 241 -0.93 -13.15 -1.94
N GLN A 242 -2.08 -13.21 -1.27
CA GLN A 242 -3.28 -13.84 -1.82
C GLN A 242 -3.70 -13.19 -3.14
N THR A 243 -3.69 -11.86 -3.24
CA THR A 243 -4.00 -11.15 -4.48
C THR A 243 -2.98 -11.45 -5.57
N LEU A 244 -1.67 -11.40 -5.28
CA LEU A 244 -0.63 -11.69 -6.28
C LEU A 244 -0.65 -13.16 -6.73
N SER A 245 -1.09 -14.08 -5.87
CA SER A 245 -1.14 -15.51 -6.17
C SER A 245 -2.30 -15.95 -7.08
N GLU A 246 -3.21 -15.04 -7.40
CA GLU A 246 -4.22 -15.29 -8.42
C GLU A 246 -3.62 -15.17 -9.84
N ALA A 247 -4.35 -15.70 -10.81
CA ALA A 247 -4.00 -15.58 -12.22
C ALA A 247 -3.99 -14.11 -12.67
N LYS A 248 -3.04 -13.76 -13.55
CA LYS A 248 -3.02 -12.45 -14.22
C LYS A 248 -4.29 -12.27 -15.04
N ILE A 249 -4.94 -11.13 -14.89
CA ILE A 249 -6.09 -10.75 -15.72
C ILE A 249 -5.65 -9.87 -16.89
N ALA A 250 -6.46 -9.86 -17.95
CA ALA A 250 -6.19 -9.11 -19.17
C ALA A 250 -7.39 -8.23 -19.56
N PRO A 251 -7.16 -7.10 -20.26
CA PRO A 251 -8.23 -6.32 -20.87
C PRO A 251 -9.10 -7.18 -21.78
N ASP A 252 -10.34 -6.75 -21.98
CA ASP A 252 -11.37 -7.39 -22.80
C ASP A 252 -11.71 -8.83 -22.38
N THR A 253 -11.47 -9.16 -21.09
CA THR A 253 -11.85 -10.45 -20.49
C THR A 253 -12.85 -10.28 -19.35
N THR A 254 -13.72 -11.28 -19.18
CA THR A 254 -14.62 -11.40 -18.03
C THR A 254 -13.93 -12.16 -16.91
N VAL A 255 -13.82 -11.52 -15.76
CA VAL A 255 -13.14 -12.00 -14.56
C VAL A 255 -14.21 -12.41 -13.55
N ASN A 256 -14.27 -13.71 -13.25
CA ASN A 256 -15.16 -14.28 -12.23
C ASN A 256 -14.47 -14.44 -10.86
N ALA A 257 -13.18 -14.11 -10.79
CA ALA A 257 -12.39 -14.23 -9.57
C ALA A 257 -12.70 -13.07 -8.62
N GLN A 258 -12.70 -13.37 -7.32
CA GLN A 258 -12.93 -12.40 -6.26
C GLN A 258 -11.74 -11.46 -6.03
N LYS A 259 -10.57 -11.76 -6.61
CA LYS A 259 -9.40 -10.89 -6.60
C LYS A 259 -8.54 -11.19 -7.81
N GLY A 260 -7.61 -10.31 -8.11
CA GLY A 260 -6.66 -10.51 -9.19
C GLY A 260 -5.81 -9.27 -9.43
N TRP A 261 -4.93 -9.37 -10.42
CA TRP A 261 -3.99 -8.32 -10.75
C TRP A 261 -3.69 -8.32 -12.26
N ALA A 262 -3.25 -7.17 -12.76
CA ALA A 262 -2.86 -7.00 -14.15
C ALA A 262 -1.56 -6.21 -14.27
N TYR A 263 -0.87 -6.44 -15.38
CA TYR A 263 0.20 -5.58 -15.87
C TYR A 263 0.01 -5.41 -17.37
N GLN A 264 -0.07 -4.16 -17.84
CA GLN A 264 -0.26 -3.87 -19.26
C GLN A 264 0.58 -2.69 -19.72
N THR A 265 0.92 -2.72 -21.01
CA THR A 265 1.58 -1.62 -21.71
C THR A 265 0.57 -0.94 -22.64
N MET A 266 0.25 0.32 -22.36
CA MET A 266 -0.50 1.17 -23.28
C MET A 266 0.43 1.67 -24.39
N THR A 267 0.27 1.11 -25.59
CA THR A 267 1.07 1.35 -26.80
C THR A 267 0.51 2.47 -27.69
N LYS A 268 -0.78 2.81 -27.55
CA LYS A 268 -1.49 3.81 -28.35
C LYS A 268 -1.69 5.10 -27.56
N ARG A 269 -1.99 6.19 -28.30
CA ARG A 269 -2.38 7.46 -27.69
C ARG A 269 -3.82 7.33 -27.24
N ASN A 270 -4.15 7.89 -26.07
CA ASN A 270 -5.51 7.81 -25.54
C ASN A 270 -6.04 6.36 -25.50
N GLU A 271 -5.16 5.42 -25.15
CA GLU A 271 -5.53 4.00 -25.05
C GLU A 271 -6.43 3.78 -23.84
N VAL A 272 -7.39 2.88 -24.02
CA VAL A 272 -8.39 2.50 -23.03
C VAL A 272 -8.33 0.99 -22.90
N ASP A 273 -8.09 0.51 -21.69
CA ASP A 273 -8.19 -0.90 -21.33
C ASP A 273 -9.43 -1.10 -20.46
N THR A 274 -10.25 -2.08 -20.81
CA THR A 274 -11.48 -2.41 -20.05
C THR A 274 -11.37 -3.82 -19.48
N TYR A 275 -11.64 -3.98 -18.20
CA TYR A 275 -11.73 -5.26 -17.51
C TYR A 275 -13.16 -5.46 -17.04
N GLN A 276 -13.78 -6.59 -17.37
CA GLN A 276 -15.13 -6.88 -16.92
C GLN A 276 -15.06 -7.76 -15.67
N ILE A 277 -15.47 -7.25 -14.52
CA ILE A 277 -15.39 -7.95 -13.22
C ILE A 277 -16.81 -8.30 -12.77
N GLU A 278 -17.08 -9.59 -12.55
CA GLU A 278 -18.37 -10.05 -12.02
C GLU A 278 -18.47 -9.74 -10.52
N GLY A 279 -19.36 -8.83 -10.15
CA GLY A 279 -19.59 -8.43 -8.77
C GLY A 279 -21.02 -8.69 -8.33
N LEU A 280 -21.22 -8.83 -7.02
CA LEU A 280 -22.54 -8.92 -6.40
C LEU A 280 -22.91 -7.60 -5.75
N LYS A 281 -24.22 -7.34 -5.72
CA LYS A 281 -24.78 -6.22 -4.97
C LYS A 281 -24.30 -6.29 -3.52
N ASN A 282 -23.92 -5.13 -3.01
CA ASN A 282 -23.38 -4.93 -1.67
C ASN A 282 -21.93 -5.42 -1.46
N GLU A 283 -21.29 -6.02 -2.46
CA GLU A 283 -19.83 -6.17 -2.40
C GLU A 283 -19.14 -4.81 -2.54
N ARG A 284 -17.93 -4.71 -2.02
CA ARG A 284 -17.03 -3.60 -2.31
C ARG A 284 -16.03 -4.01 -3.36
N LEU A 285 -15.91 -3.21 -4.41
CA LEU A 285 -14.78 -3.27 -5.31
C LEU A 285 -13.67 -2.37 -4.78
N VAL A 286 -12.62 -2.98 -4.25
CA VAL A 286 -11.37 -2.31 -3.89
C VAL A 286 -10.39 -2.52 -5.02
N LEU A 287 -9.93 -1.43 -5.64
CA LEU A 287 -9.07 -1.51 -6.81
C LEU A 287 -7.98 -0.44 -6.76
N THR A 288 -6.76 -0.85 -7.09
CA THR A 288 -5.58 0.01 -7.10
C THR A 288 -4.91 -0.06 -8.46
N VAL A 289 -4.64 1.10 -9.07
CA VAL A 289 -3.84 1.26 -10.29
C VAL A 289 -2.59 2.07 -9.96
N THR A 290 -1.44 1.63 -10.45
CA THR A 290 -0.13 2.26 -10.23
C THR A 290 0.61 2.37 -11.55
N TRP A 291 1.43 3.40 -11.70
CA TRP A 291 2.35 3.51 -12.82
C TRP A 291 3.63 4.23 -12.40
N ASN A 292 4.72 3.94 -13.08
CA ASN A 292 5.97 4.65 -12.83
C ASN A 292 6.01 6.01 -13.54
N ARG A 293 6.52 7.03 -12.85
CA ARG A 293 7.08 8.22 -13.47
C ARG A 293 8.26 7.79 -14.33
N ALA A 294 8.16 8.03 -15.64
CA ALA A 294 9.16 7.61 -16.61
C ALA A 294 10.34 8.57 -16.63
N MET A 295 11.55 8.04 -16.44
CA MET A 295 12.79 8.82 -16.28
C MET A 295 13.87 8.32 -17.25
N ASN A 296 14.80 9.21 -17.63
CA ASN A 296 16.03 8.79 -18.30
C ASN A 296 17.25 8.85 -17.38
N SER A 297 18.39 8.37 -17.86
CA SER A 297 19.67 8.35 -17.13
C SER A 297 20.25 9.73 -16.81
N SER A 298 19.68 10.82 -17.35
CA SER A 298 20.01 12.19 -16.93
C SER A 298 19.11 12.69 -15.80
N TYR A 299 18.30 11.80 -15.21
CA TYR A 299 17.29 12.11 -14.19
C TYR A 299 16.29 13.17 -14.67
N THR A 300 15.91 13.12 -15.95
CA THR A 300 14.85 13.97 -16.51
C THR A 300 13.66 13.12 -16.89
N GLU A 301 12.47 13.65 -16.64
CA GLU A 301 11.21 12.99 -16.95
C GLU A 301 11.03 12.89 -18.47
N LEU A 302 10.79 11.67 -18.97
CA LEU A 302 10.66 11.40 -20.40
C LEU A 302 9.33 11.90 -20.96
N SER A 303 8.24 11.63 -20.25
CA SER A 303 6.92 12.22 -20.47
C SER A 303 5.93 11.73 -19.42
N ASN A 304 5.10 12.65 -18.95
CA ASN A 304 4.04 12.34 -17.99
C ASN A 304 2.94 11.48 -18.63
N ILE A 305 2.33 10.61 -17.82
CA ILE A 305 1.03 10.01 -18.11
C ILE A 305 0.07 10.33 -16.98
N ASN A 306 -1.20 10.38 -17.34
CA ASN A 306 -2.28 10.40 -16.39
C ASN A 306 -3.25 9.29 -16.77
N LEU A 307 -3.53 8.39 -15.83
CA LEU A 307 -4.49 7.31 -16.02
C LEU A 307 -5.78 7.67 -15.27
N VAL A 308 -6.89 7.80 -15.98
CA VAL A 308 -8.23 7.90 -15.37
C VAL A 308 -8.76 6.49 -15.13
N VAL A 309 -9.37 6.29 -13.96
CA VAL A 309 -10.03 5.03 -13.60
C VAL A 309 -11.53 5.29 -13.49
N SER A 310 -12.32 4.57 -14.27
CA SER A 310 -13.78 4.62 -14.22
C SER A 310 -14.36 3.24 -13.99
N VAL A 311 -15.51 3.17 -13.33
CA VAL A 311 -16.29 1.93 -13.18
C VAL A 311 -17.70 2.16 -13.66
N ASN A 312 -18.12 1.35 -14.64
CA ASN A 312 -19.51 1.32 -15.10
C ASN A 312 -20.23 0.11 -14.50
N GLY A 313 -21.48 0.31 -14.09
CA GLY A 313 -22.34 -0.76 -13.59
C GLY A 313 -22.95 -1.63 -14.70
N PRO A 314 -23.45 -2.83 -14.36
CA PRO A 314 -24.15 -3.74 -15.26
C PRO A 314 -25.27 -3.11 -16.11
N SER A 315 -25.95 -2.09 -15.57
CA SER A 315 -26.99 -1.34 -16.27
C SER A 315 -26.49 -0.29 -17.27
N GLY A 316 -25.17 -0.13 -17.43
CA GLY A 316 -24.53 0.72 -18.45
C GLY A 316 -24.27 2.17 -18.05
N GLY A 317 -24.27 2.49 -16.74
CA GLY A 317 -23.97 3.82 -16.22
C GLY A 317 -22.66 3.87 -15.42
N THR A 318 -21.94 4.98 -15.48
CA THR A 318 -20.74 5.21 -14.65
C THR A 318 -21.15 5.43 -13.19
N ILE A 319 -20.65 4.57 -12.31
CA ILE A 319 -20.89 4.66 -10.86
C ILE A 319 -19.73 5.35 -10.14
N PHE A 320 -18.54 5.38 -10.75
CA PHE A 320 -17.36 6.01 -10.16
C PHE A 320 -16.36 6.46 -11.24
N THR A 321 -15.69 7.58 -11.02
CA THR A 321 -14.54 8.04 -11.83
C THR A 321 -13.52 8.77 -10.94
N GLU A 322 -12.25 8.38 -11.03
CA GLU A 322 -11.11 9.05 -10.41
C GLU A 322 -10.27 9.79 -11.48
N THR A 323 -10.32 11.12 -11.46
CA THR A 323 -9.68 12.00 -12.46
C THR A 323 -8.42 12.72 -11.99
N ASP A 324 -7.96 12.50 -10.76
CA ASP A 324 -6.75 13.12 -10.24
C ASP A 324 -5.57 12.97 -11.21
N SER A 325 -4.78 14.03 -11.35
CA SER A 325 -3.66 14.11 -12.29
C SER A 325 -2.32 14.35 -11.61
N GLN A 326 -2.30 14.46 -10.28
CA GLN A 326 -1.06 14.63 -9.53
C GLN A 326 -0.43 13.28 -9.14
N ASN A 327 -1.25 12.31 -8.76
CA ASN A 327 -0.76 11.02 -8.26
C ASN A 327 -0.46 10.03 -9.40
N ASN A 328 0.54 9.18 -9.17
CA ASN A 328 0.83 8.01 -10.00
C ASN A 328 0.30 6.69 -9.42
N LEU A 329 -0.65 6.82 -8.51
CA LEU A 329 -1.32 5.75 -7.81
C LEU A 329 -2.76 6.20 -7.54
N LYS A 330 -3.71 5.35 -7.91
CA LYS A 330 -5.14 5.55 -7.65
C LYS A 330 -5.69 4.31 -6.96
N LYS A 331 -6.22 4.48 -5.76
CA LYS A 331 -7.00 3.45 -5.07
C LYS A 331 -8.44 3.90 -5.02
N ILE A 332 -9.36 3.00 -5.32
CA ILE A 332 -10.79 3.20 -5.24
C ILE A 332 -11.37 2.12 -4.32
N ASP A 333 -12.49 2.46 -3.70
CA ASP A 333 -13.21 1.60 -2.78
C ASP A 333 -14.69 1.95 -2.91
N ILE A 334 -15.43 1.15 -3.67
CA ILE A 334 -16.80 1.49 -4.06
C ILE A 334 -17.74 0.34 -3.73
N LEU A 335 -18.93 0.71 -3.28
CA LEU A 335 -20.04 -0.21 -3.06
C LEU A 335 -20.74 -0.52 -4.39
N LEU A 336 -20.91 -1.80 -4.69
CA LEU A 336 -21.58 -2.28 -5.90
C LEU A 336 -23.11 -2.26 -5.73
N PRO A 337 -23.86 -1.46 -6.53
CA PRO A 337 -25.31 -1.29 -6.34
C PRO A 337 -26.18 -2.45 -6.87
N GLU A 338 -25.63 -3.32 -7.71
CA GLU A 338 -26.38 -4.36 -8.44
C GLU A 338 -25.51 -5.60 -8.71
N ASP A 339 -26.15 -6.73 -9.03
CA ASP A 339 -25.42 -7.95 -9.42
C ASP A 339 -25.02 -7.86 -10.90
N GLY A 340 -23.83 -8.36 -11.23
CA GLY A 340 -23.41 -8.64 -12.61
C GLY A 340 -22.05 -8.05 -12.98
N PRO A 341 -21.78 -7.93 -14.30
CA PRO A 341 -20.49 -7.48 -14.79
C PRO A 341 -20.31 -5.96 -14.68
N TYR A 342 -19.23 -5.56 -14.02
CA TYR A 342 -18.76 -4.18 -13.94
C TYR A 342 -17.60 -3.94 -14.90
N ASP A 343 -17.69 -2.90 -15.73
CA ASP A 343 -16.59 -2.50 -16.59
C ASP A 343 -15.66 -1.55 -15.82
N VAL A 344 -14.48 -2.06 -15.44
CA VAL A 344 -13.37 -1.24 -14.94
C VAL A 344 -12.58 -0.74 -16.14
N ILE A 345 -12.52 0.58 -16.29
CA ILE A 345 -11.93 1.24 -17.44
C ILE A 345 -10.71 2.03 -16.97
N ILE A 346 -9.56 1.76 -17.58
CA ILE A 346 -8.31 2.50 -17.37
C ILE A 346 -8.01 3.24 -18.67
N GLU A 347 -8.06 4.58 -18.63
CA GLU A 347 -7.83 5.44 -19.77
C GLU A 347 -6.56 6.27 -19.57
N ASN A 348 -5.61 6.18 -20.51
CA ASN A 348 -4.50 7.14 -20.57
C ASN A 348 -4.98 8.44 -21.22
N THR A 349 -5.21 9.50 -20.44
CA THR A 349 -5.71 10.78 -20.98
C THR A 349 -4.62 11.64 -21.64
N THR A 350 -3.43 11.07 -21.90
CA THR A 350 -2.30 11.79 -22.49
C THR A 350 -1.94 11.21 -23.86
N THR A 351 -1.18 11.99 -24.63
CA THR A 351 -0.66 11.54 -25.94
C THR A 351 0.58 10.65 -25.85
N THR A 352 1.04 10.37 -24.62
CA THR A 352 2.18 9.50 -24.35
C THR A 352 1.85 8.05 -24.70
N ARG A 353 2.84 7.31 -25.21
CA ARG A 353 2.74 5.89 -25.59
C ARG A 353 3.81 5.06 -24.88
N TYR A 354 3.64 3.74 -24.92
CA TYR A 354 4.54 2.75 -24.34
C TYR A 354 4.72 2.99 -22.85
N ARG A 355 3.61 2.91 -22.14
CA ARG A 355 3.54 3.20 -20.70
C ARG A 355 2.84 2.07 -19.99
N ASN A 356 3.47 1.64 -18.91
CA ASN A 356 3.03 0.49 -18.18
C ASN A 356 2.19 0.93 -16.98
N TYR A 357 1.26 0.08 -16.59
CA TYR A 357 0.59 0.18 -15.30
C TYR A 357 0.46 -1.20 -14.66
N GLY A 358 0.48 -1.21 -13.34
CA GLY A 358 0.06 -2.33 -12.52
C GLY A 358 -1.36 -2.07 -12.01
N MET A 359 -2.16 -3.12 -11.89
CA MET A 359 -3.47 -3.07 -11.27
C MET A 359 -3.63 -4.23 -10.31
N ALA A 360 -4.31 -4.01 -9.19
CA ALA A 360 -4.78 -5.04 -8.29
C ALA A 360 -6.22 -4.75 -7.90
N PHE A 361 -7.05 -5.78 -7.76
CA PHE A 361 -8.42 -5.63 -7.31
C PHE A 361 -8.83 -6.74 -6.36
N GLU A 362 -9.88 -6.47 -5.59
CA GLU A 362 -10.60 -7.45 -4.80
C GLU A 362 -12.06 -7.04 -4.64
N LEU A 363 -12.93 -8.03 -4.65
CA LEU A 363 -14.33 -7.97 -4.23
C LEU A 363 -14.41 -8.43 -2.79
N LEU A 364 -14.87 -7.54 -1.91
CA LEU A 364 -15.07 -7.84 -0.51
C LEU A 364 -16.57 -8.03 -0.25
N PRO A 365 -16.99 -9.16 0.31
CA PRO A 365 -18.37 -9.33 0.73
C PRO A 365 -18.74 -8.32 1.83
N PRO A 366 -20.03 -8.01 2.01
CA PRO A 366 -20.51 -7.25 3.15
C PRO A 366 -19.94 -7.80 4.46
N LEU A 367 -19.57 -6.90 5.38
CA LEU A 367 -19.15 -7.32 6.70
C LEU A 367 -20.33 -7.97 7.42
N VAL A 368 -20.06 -9.09 8.09
CA VAL A 368 -21.08 -9.74 8.91
C VAL A 368 -21.40 -8.78 10.08
N ALA A 369 -22.69 -8.47 10.26
CA ALA A 369 -23.21 -7.53 11.27
C ALA A 369 -22.98 -6.03 10.98
N ASP A 370 -22.64 -5.67 9.74
CA ASP A 370 -22.77 -4.30 9.23
C ASP A 370 -24.20 -4.14 8.66
N PHE A 371 -25.10 -3.63 9.50
CA PHE A 371 -26.54 -3.55 9.20
C PHE A 371 -26.90 -2.28 8.45
N ASN A 372 -26.10 -1.21 8.59
CA ASN A 372 -26.32 0.04 7.89
C ASN A 372 -25.55 0.14 6.56
N ILE A 373 -24.71 -0.86 6.25
CA ILE A 373 -23.89 -0.97 5.04
C ILE A 373 -22.92 0.22 4.94
N ASP A 374 -22.32 0.60 6.08
CA ASP A 374 -21.29 1.65 6.17
C ASP A 374 -19.86 1.09 6.20
N TYR A 375 -19.72 -0.25 6.21
CA TYR A 375 -18.46 -1.00 6.21
C TYR A 375 -17.58 -0.82 7.43
N THR A 376 -18.22 -0.35 8.48
CA THR A 376 -17.77 -0.45 9.85
C THR A 376 -18.81 -1.32 10.52
N VAL A 377 -18.38 -2.27 11.33
CA VAL A 377 -19.26 -2.73 12.40
C VAL A 377 -19.01 -1.75 13.54
N ASN A 378 -20.05 -1.09 14.07
CA ASN A 378 -19.95 -0.10 15.15
C ASN A 378 -21.29 0.01 15.92
N GLY A 379 -21.43 1.04 16.76
CA GLY A 379 -22.66 1.26 17.53
C GLY A 379 -23.90 1.63 16.71
N LEU A 380 -23.74 2.12 15.47
CA LEU A 380 -24.83 2.42 14.54
C LEU A 380 -25.47 1.14 14.01
N ASP A 381 -24.68 0.11 13.73
CA ASP A 381 -25.19 -1.22 13.35
C ASP A 381 -26.06 -1.82 14.45
N PHE A 382 -25.63 -1.65 15.70
CA PHE A 382 -26.42 -2.05 16.85
C PHE A 382 -27.73 -1.27 16.93
N ALA A 383 -27.72 0.03 16.62
CA ALA A 383 -28.92 0.85 16.62
C ALA A 383 -29.88 0.46 15.49
N GLU A 384 -29.36 0.15 14.30
CA GLU A 384 -30.15 -0.30 13.15
C GLU A 384 -30.81 -1.66 13.46
N LEU A 385 -30.04 -2.62 13.96
CA LEU A 385 -30.56 -3.91 14.38
C LEU A 385 -31.59 -3.77 15.50
N ALA A 386 -31.35 -2.91 16.49
CA ALA A 386 -32.32 -2.65 17.56
C ALA A 386 -33.62 -2.03 17.03
N ALA A 387 -33.54 -1.18 16.00
CA ALA A 387 -34.70 -0.60 15.34
C ALA A 387 -35.48 -1.65 14.52
N GLU A 388 -34.81 -2.52 13.78
CA GLU A 388 -35.44 -3.66 13.09
C GLU A 388 -36.10 -4.60 14.10
N TRP A 389 -35.44 -4.88 15.21
CA TRP A 389 -35.93 -5.76 16.27
C TRP A 389 -37.24 -5.27 16.92
N LEU A 390 -37.35 -3.96 17.18
CA LEU A 390 -38.60 -3.36 17.68
C LEU A 390 -39.78 -3.59 16.72
N ASN A 391 -39.50 -3.86 15.45
CA ASN A 391 -40.51 -4.10 14.42
C ASN A 391 -40.79 -5.59 14.18
N THR A 392 -39.88 -6.52 14.50
CA THR A 392 -39.97 -7.94 14.10
C THR A 392 -40.03 -8.96 15.25
N MET A 393 -39.56 -8.64 16.47
CA MET A 393 -39.50 -9.55 17.64
C MET A 393 -38.91 -10.95 17.33
N ASP A 394 -37.78 -11.05 16.63
CA ASP A 394 -37.02 -12.31 16.55
C ASP A 394 -35.90 -12.36 17.62
N LEU A 395 -35.78 -13.46 18.34
CA LEU A 395 -34.81 -13.67 19.43
C LEU A 395 -33.59 -14.48 18.98
N ASP A 396 -33.66 -15.17 17.83
CA ASP A 396 -32.53 -15.94 17.30
C ASP A 396 -31.40 -15.03 16.77
N ASP A 397 -31.76 -13.82 16.34
CA ASP A 397 -30.81 -12.78 15.91
C ASP A 397 -29.95 -12.26 17.07
N ILE A 398 -30.48 -12.22 18.30
CA ILE A 398 -29.72 -11.80 19.50
C ILE A 398 -28.62 -12.79 19.85
N THR A 399 -28.91 -14.09 19.74
CA THR A 399 -27.92 -15.14 20.04
C THR A 399 -26.79 -15.09 19.00
N THR A 400 -27.14 -14.95 17.73
CA THR A 400 -26.18 -14.82 16.64
C THR A 400 -25.34 -13.54 16.76
N LEU A 401 -25.96 -12.40 17.09
CA LEU A 401 -25.27 -11.14 17.33
C LEU A 401 -24.34 -11.24 18.55
N ALA A 402 -24.82 -11.73 19.69
CA ALA A 402 -24.02 -11.85 20.89
C ALA A 402 -22.83 -12.78 20.67
N GLU A 403 -23.02 -13.92 20.01
CA GLU A 403 -21.93 -14.82 19.67
C GLU A 403 -20.91 -14.16 18.73
N LYS A 404 -21.37 -13.43 17.69
CA LYS A 404 -20.47 -12.82 16.70
C LYS A 404 -19.79 -11.53 17.17
N TRP A 405 -20.49 -10.72 17.97
CA TRP A 405 -19.94 -9.53 18.63
C TRP A 405 -18.91 -9.91 19.71
N LEU A 406 -19.10 -11.05 20.40
CA LEU A 406 -18.19 -11.53 21.44
C LEU A 406 -17.02 -12.37 20.91
N THR A 407 -17.10 -12.93 19.69
CA THR A 407 -16.01 -13.70 19.04
C THR A 407 -15.15 -12.85 18.10
N TYR A 408 -15.27 -11.54 18.24
CA TYR A 408 -14.85 -10.52 17.30
C TYR A 408 -13.32 -10.34 17.15
N ASP A 409 -12.89 -9.97 15.92
CA ASP A 409 -11.51 -9.72 15.54
C ASP A 409 -11.25 -8.20 15.42
N PRO A 410 -10.59 -7.54 16.40
CA PRO A 410 -10.35 -6.10 16.47
C PRO A 410 -9.73 -5.45 15.22
N ARG A 411 -9.24 -6.25 14.28
CA ARG A 411 -8.73 -5.80 12.99
C ARG A 411 -9.81 -5.33 12.00
N TYR A 412 -11.12 -5.32 12.30
CA TYR A 412 -12.17 -4.91 11.33
C TYR A 412 -13.20 -3.87 11.83
N TYR A 413 -13.04 -3.34 13.04
CA TYR A 413 -14.01 -2.51 13.76
C TYR A 413 -13.29 -1.31 14.35
N SER A 414 -13.90 -0.14 14.22
CA SER A 414 -13.58 1.03 15.01
C SER A 414 -14.77 1.28 15.93
N PRO A 415 -14.61 1.27 17.27
CA PRO A 415 -15.69 1.57 18.21
C PRO A 415 -16.34 2.92 17.99
#